data_AF-A0ABD3XKX2-F1
#
_entry.id   AF-A0ABD3XKX2-F1
#
_cell.length_a   1.000
_cell.length_b   1.000
_cell.length_c   1.000
_cell.angle_alpha   90.00
_cell.angle_beta   90.00
_cell.angle_gamma   90.00
#
_symmetry.space_group_name_H-M   'P 1'
#
loop_
_entity.id
_entity.type
_entity.pdbx_description
1 polymer ?
#
loop_
_entity_poly.entity_id
_entity_poly.type
_entity_poly.pdbx_seq_one_letter_code
_entity_poly.pdbx_strand_id
1 'polypeptide(L)'
;VEIIPDRTEYELFKYLTPFESVDNIPLSVVSYKLSPLTPNRYYLVEIQAIHTQGQTSTSFIFKTKEGIPQPVQFTSHRDSPDSTSYKLMWDKPDDGGSPLIKYIIRYCEVGIIVMLTLT
;
A
#
# COMPACT_ATOMS: atom_id res chain seq x y z
N VAL A 1 -25.25 22.85 16.45
CA VAL A 1 -25.58 22.85 15.01
C VAL A 1 -25.16 21.51 14.49
N GLU A 2 -26.12 20.63 14.27
CA GLU A 2 -25.89 19.36 13.60
C GLU A 2 -25.57 19.71 12.15
N ILE A 3 -24.30 19.62 11.77
CA ILE A 3 -23.89 19.91 10.39
C ILE A 3 -24.41 18.75 9.56
N ILE A 4 -25.51 18.98 8.84
CA ILE A 4 -26.04 18.01 7.87
C ILE A 4 -25.03 17.99 6.71
N PRO A 5 -24.34 16.87 6.45
CA PRO A 5 -23.38 16.80 5.35
C PRO A 5 -24.08 17.07 4.02
N ASP A 6 -23.40 17.75 3.10
CA ASP A 6 -23.89 17.94 1.73
C ASP A 6 -24.15 16.57 1.08
N ARG A 7 -25.11 16.50 0.15
CA ARG A 7 -25.52 15.28 -0.56
C ARG A 7 -24.33 14.54 -1.19
N THR A 8 -23.30 15.28 -1.59
CA THR A 8 -22.04 14.77 -2.13
C THR A 8 -21.18 14.04 -1.08
N GLU A 9 -21.16 14.56 0.14
CA GLU A 9 -20.46 13.97 1.28
C GLU A 9 -21.18 12.70 1.75
N TYR A 10 -22.51 12.72 1.81
CA TYR A 10 -23.33 11.56 2.18
C TYR A 10 -23.09 10.34 1.27
N GLU A 11 -23.03 10.57 -0.05
CA GLU A 11 -22.70 9.50 -1.01
C GLU A 11 -21.25 9.01 -0.86
N LEU A 12 -20.30 9.84 -0.43
CA LEU A 12 -18.94 9.42 -0.09
C LEU A 12 -18.92 8.51 1.15
N PHE A 13 -19.66 8.86 2.20
CA PHE A 13 -19.72 8.07 3.44
C PHE A 13 -20.29 6.66 3.22
N LYS A 14 -21.16 6.48 2.21
CA LYS A 14 -21.76 5.17 1.86
C LYS A 14 -20.73 4.12 1.42
N TYR A 15 -19.58 4.55 0.88
CA TYR A 15 -18.53 3.65 0.39
C TYR A 15 -17.35 3.52 1.36
N LEU A 16 -17.47 4.07 2.57
CA LEU A 16 -16.43 3.91 3.56
C LEU A 16 -16.40 2.47 4.06
N THR A 17 -15.20 1.92 4.11
CA THR A 17 -14.93 0.74 4.93
C THR A 17 -15.14 1.10 6.40
N PRO A 18 -15.50 0.13 7.27
CA PRO A 18 -15.58 0.37 8.70
C PRO A 18 -14.32 1.02 9.25
N PHE A 19 -14.47 1.90 10.24
CA PHE A 19 -13.32 2.50 10.93
C PHE A 19 -12.53 1.41 11.65
N GLU A 20 -11.22 1.43 11.45
CA GLU A 20 -10.28 0.76 12.35
C GLU A 20 -9.93 1.74 13.47
N SER A 21 -10.25 1.39 14.72
CA SER A 21 -10.01 2.26 15.88
C SER A 21 -8.74 1.86 16.62
N VAL A 22 -8.05 2.88 17.14
CA VAL A 22 -6.96 2.71 18.09
C VAL A 22 -7.36 3.41 19.37
N ASP A 23 -7.56 2.64 20.44
CA ASP A 23 -7.99 3.16 21.73
C ASP A 23 -6.81 3.29 22.71
N ASN A 24 -7.04 3.97 23.83
CA ASN A 24 -6.07 4.12 24.92
C ASN A 24 -4.76 4.83 24.54
N ILE A 25 -4.80 5.75 23.58
CA ILE A 25 -3.66 6.63 23.30
C ILE A 25 -3.39 7.51 24.54
N PRO A 26 -2.15 7.56 25.08
CA PRO A 26 -1.86 8.36 26.26
C PRO A 26 -2.19 9.84 26.04
N LEU A 27 -2.79 10.50 27.05
CA LEU A 27 -3.24 11.90 26.95
C LEU A 27 -2.12 12.90 26.64
N SER A 28 -0.86 12.54 26.90
CA SER A 28 0.31 13.36 26.57
C SER A 28 0.70 13.29 25.08
N VAL A 29 0.14 12.35 24.32
CA VAL A 29 0.45 12.15 22.89
C VAL A 29 -0.39 13.10 22.06
N VAL A 30 0.27 13.94 21.26
CA VAL A 30 -0.35 14.89 20.32
C VAL A 30 -0.12 14.52 18.85
N SER A 31 0.41 13.32 18.58
CA SER A 31 0.64 12.81 17.23
C SER A 31 0.55 11.29 17.21
N TYR A 32 -0.15 10.73 16.22
CA TYR A 32 -0.23 9.29 15.99
C TYR A 32 0.13 8.95 14.53
N LYS A 33 0.91 7.90 14.33
CA LYS A 33 1.28 7.43 12.99
C LYS A 33 0.29 6.34 12.56
N LEU A 34 -0.53 6.64 11.56
CA LEU A 34 -1.39 5.65 10.91
C LEU A 34 -0.57 4.77 9.96
N SER A 35 -0.55 3.45 10.20
CA SER A 35 0.08 2.46 9.32
C SER A 35 -0.32 1.02 9.66
N PRO A 36 -0.41 0.10 8.68
CA PRO A 36 -0.17 0.31 7.24
C PRO A 36 -1.35 0.97 6.52
N LEU A 37 -1.07 1.77 5.49
CA LEU A 37 -2.08 2.35 4.60
C LEU A 37 -1.80 1.93 3.15
N THR A 38 -2.86 1.79 2.35
CA THR A 38 -2.79 1.52 0.92
C THR A 38 -2.38 2.78 0.15
N PRO A 39 -1.39 2.71 -0.77
CA PRO A 39 -1.05 3.82 -1.65
C PRO A 39 -2.20 4.28 -2.56
N ASN A 40 -2.13 5.54 -3.01
CA ASN A 40 -3.10 6.17 -3.91
C ASN A 40 -4.58 6.02 -3.49
N ARG A 41 -4.86 6.07 -2.19
CA ARG A 41 -6.19 5.84 -1.61
C ARG A 41 -6.63 7.00 -0.74
N TYR A 42 -7.92 7.31 -0.77
CA TYR A 42 -8.54 8.30 0.13
C TYR A 42 -8.90 7.65 1.46
N TYR A 43 -8.59 8.34 2.55
CA TYR A 43 -8.92 7.95 3.92
C TYR A 43 -9.64 9.10 4.61
N LEU A 44 -10.74 8.78 5.29
CA LEU A 44 -11.33 9.64 6.31
C LEU A 44 -10.68 9.29 7.65
N VAL A 45 -10.10 10.27 8.33
CA VAL A 45 -9.65 10.13 9.72
C VAL A 45 -10.58 10.90 10.62
N GLU A 46 -10.95 10.29 11.75
CA GLU A 46 -11.67 10.92 12.84
C GLU A 46 -10.86 10.76 14.13
N ILE A 47 -10.79 11.83 14.92
CA ILE A 47 -10.25 11.79 16.29
C ILE A 47 -11.34 12.25 17.25
N GLN A 48 -11.49 11.53 18.37
CA GLN A 48 -12.45 11.84 19.40
C GLN A 48 -11.74 12.18 20.71
N ALA A 49 -12.09 13.32 21.30
CA ALA A 49 -11.70 13.68 22.66
C ALA A 49 -12.87 13.36 23.60
N ILE A 50 -12.61 12.55 24.62
CA ILE A 50 -13.62 12.09 25.58
C ILE A 50 -13.25 12.61 26.97
N HIS A 51 -14.23 13.19 27.66
CA HIS A 51 -14.14 13.60 29.05
C HIS A 51 -15.37 13.11 29.82
N THR A 52 -15.38 13.26 31.15
CA THR A 52 -16.46 12.77 32.03
C THR A 52 -17.84 13.37 31.71
N GLN A 53 -17.89 14.54 31.09
CA GLN A 53 -19.12 15.26 30.75
C GLN A 53 -19.57 15.07 29.30
N GLY A 54 -18.79 14.39 28.46
CA GLY A 54 -19.13 14.19 27.05
C GLY A 54 -17.93 13.96 26.16
N GLN A 55 -18.20 13.93 24.85
CA GLN A 55 -17.23 13.65 23.81
C GLN A 55 -17.40 14.61 22.64
N THR A 56 -16.29 14.93 21.97
CA THR A 56 -16.26 15.73 20.74
C THR A 56 -15.42 15.02 19.71
N SER A 57 -15.87 14.97 18.45
CA SER A 57 -15.07 14.43 17.35
C SER A 57 -14.72 15.51 16.33
N THR A 58 -13.62 15.28 15.61
CA THR A 58 -13.20 16.08 14.46
C THR A 58 -12.65 15.15 13.40
N SER A 59 -13.01 15.38 12.15
CA SER A 59 -12.62 14.53 11.04
C SER A 59 -12.14 15.32 9.83
N PHE A 60 -11.32 14.68 9.00
CA PHE A 60 -10.93 15.20 7.69
C PHE A 60 -10.54 14.06 6.74
N ILE A 61 -10.58 14.35 5.44
CA ILE A 61 -10.19 13.41 4.38
C ILE A 61 -8.79 13.77 3.88
N PHE A 62 -7.93 12.77 3.73
CA PHE A 62 -6.65 12.91 3.04
C PHE A 62 -6.45 11.79 2.02
N LYS A 63 -5.51 11.98 1.09
CA LYS A 63 -5.13 10.97 0.09
C LYS A 63 -3.68 10.55 0.32
N THR A 64 -3.42 9.25 0.35
CA THR A 64 -2.05 8.73 0.35
C THR A 64 -1.38 8.98 -0.99
N LYS A 65 -0.06 9.17 -0.96
CA LYS A 65 0.74 9.27 -2.19
C LYS A 65 0.77 7.92 -2.90
N GLU A 66 1.07 7.97 -4.19
CA GLU A 66 1.44 6.80 -4.98
C GLU A 66 2.73 6.20 -4.41
N GLY A 67 2.77 4.88 -4.33
CA GLY A 67 3.93 4.10 -3.93
C GLY A 67 4.84 3.82 -5.11
N ILE A 68 5.98 3.19 -4.82
CA ILE A 68 6.85 2.62 -5.86
C ILE A 68 6.36 1.19 -6.12
N PRO A 69 6.30 0.72 -7.38
CA PRO A 69 6.03 -0.67 -7.67
C PRO A 69 6.96 -1.61 -6.90
N GLN A 70 6.41 -2.71 -6.42
CA GLN A 70 7.22 -3.73 -5.77
C GLN A 70 8.12 -4.46 -6.79
N PRO A 71 9.23 -5.06 -6.36
CA PRO A 71 10.04 -5.91 -7.23
C PRO A 71 9.23 -7.07 -7.81
N VAL A 72 9.52 -7.45 -9.07
CA VAL A 72 8.93 -8.63 -9.69
C VAL A 72 9.42 -9.91 -9.01
N GLN A 73 8.56 -10.92 -8.93
CA GLN A 73 8.95 -12.26 -8.50
C GLN A 73 9.08 -13.16 -9.73
N PHE A 74 10.27 -13.73 -9.96
CA PHE A 74 10.49 -14.63 -11.08
C PHE A 74 9.88 -16.01 -10.81
N THR A 75 9.16 -16.54 -11.79
CA THR A 75 8.47 -17.83 -11.73
C THR A 75 8.98 -18.84 -12.76
N SER A 76 9.82 -18.40 -13.70
CA SER A 76 10.50 -19.30 -14.64
C SER A 76 11.48 -20.23 -13.92
N HIS A 77 11.58 -21.48 -14.39
CA HIS A 77 12.61 -22.42 -13.95
C HIS A 77 14.01 -21.89 -14.32
N ARG A 78 15.03 -22.18 -13.51
CA ARG A 78 16.40 -21.70 -13.79
C ARG A 78 17.03 -22.37 -15.01
N ASP A 79 16.65 -23.62 -15.26
CA ASP A 79 17.11 -24.37 -16.42
C ASP A 79 16.31 -24.01 -17.67
N SER A 80 17.01 -23.85 -18.80
CA SER A 80 16.36 -23.70 -20.10
C SER A 80 16.12 -25.06 -20.76
N PRO A 81 14.90 -25.34 -21.27
CA PRO A 81 14.66 -26.50 -22.11
C PRO A 81 15.21 -26.34 -23.54
N ASP A 82 15.64 -25.15 -23.94
CA ASP A 82 16.15 -24.83 -25.28
C ASP A 82 17.62 -24.37 -25.18
N SER A 83 18.44 -24.85 -26.12
CA SER A 83 19.85 -24.47 -26.26
C SER A 83 20.10 -23.00 -26.65
N THR A 84 19.10 -22.32 -27.22
CA THR A 84 19.25 -20.99 -27.85
C THR A 84 18.27 -19.95 -27.32
N SER A 85 17.36 -20.33 -26.44
CA SER A 85 16.36 -19.44 -25.87
C SER A 85 16.16 -19.72 -24.39
N TYR A 86 15.59 -18.78 -23.66
CA TYR A 86 15.16 -18.95 -22.27
C TYR A 86 13.84 -18.22 -22.07
N LYS A 87 12.85 -18.92 -21.48
CA LYS A 87 11.53 -18.33 -21.22
C LYS A 87 11.51 -17.69 -19.83
N LEU A 88 11.75 -16.38 -19.77
CA LEU A 88 11.61 -15.60 -18.54
C LEU A 88 10.13 -15.40 -18.20
N MET A 89 9.74 -15.73 -16.96
CA MET A 89 8.39 -15.56 -16.44
C MET A 89 8.46 -14.91 -15.06
N TRP A 90 7.51 -14.01 -14.77
CA TRP A 90 7.38 -13.34 -13.49
C TRP A 90 5.91 -13.03 -13.19
N ASP A 91 5.59 -12.87 -11.92
CA ASP A 91 4.29 -12.39 -11.48
C ASP A 91 4.20 -10.87 -11.61
N LYS A 92 3.02 -10.36 -12.00
CA LYS A 92 2.76 -8.91 -12.05
C LYS A 92 2.95 -8.35 -10.62
N PRO A 93 3.85 -7.39 -10.41
CA PRO A 93 4.07 -6.83 -9.08
C PRO A 93 2.90 -5.94 -8.68
N ASP A 94 2.77 -5.69 -7.38
CA ASP A 94 1.98 -4.58 -6.86
C ASP A 94 2.51 -3.27 -7.47
N ASP A 95 1.60 -2.48 -8.03
CA ASP A 95 1.91 -1.28 -8.78
C ASP A 95 2.05 -0.03 -7.89
N GLY A 96 1.92 -0.19 -6.57
CA GLY A 96 2.01 0.92 -5.62
C GLY A 96 0.84 1.89 -5.75
N GLY A 97 -0.31 1.42 -6.26
CA GLY A 97 -1.51 2.22 -6.44
C GLY A 97 -1.54 3.00 -7.76
N SER A 98 -0.56 2.84 -8.64
CA SER A 98 -0.51 3.51 -9.95
C SER A 98 -0.20 2.53 -11.07
N PRO A 99 -0.92 2.57 -12.21
CA PRO A 99 -0.72 1.59 -13.28
C PRO A 99 0.74 1.49 -13.75
N LEU A 100 1.27 0.26 -13.80
CA LEU A 100 2.58 -0.01 -14.39
C LEU A 100 2.61 0.41 -15.87
N ILE A 101 3.67 1.14 -16.24
CA ILE A 101 3.81 1.70 -17.60
C ILE A 101 4.67 0.78 -18.50
N LYS A 102 5.77 0.23 -17.99
CA LYS A 102 6.67 -0.65 -18.75
C LYS A 102 7.50 -1.56 -17.83
N TYR A 103 7.98 -2.66 -18.38
CA TYR A 103 9.07 -3.45 -17.81
C TYR A 103 10.37 -3.18 -18.59
N ILE A 104 11.52 -3.25 -17.90
CA ILE A 104 12.84 -3.19 -18.53
C ILE A 104 13.57 -4.49 -18.15
N ILE A 105 13.88 -5.31 -19.16
CA ILE A 105 14.64 -6.55 -18.97
C ILE A 105 16.07 -6.29 -19.45
N ARG A 106 17.04 -6.69 -18.64
CA ARG A 106 18.47 -6.64 -18.96
C ARG A 106 19.07 -8.01 -18.69
N TYR A 107 19.86 -8.51 -19.61
CA TYR A 107 20.58 -9.78 -19.49
C TYR A 107 21.97 -9.61 -20.08
N CYS A 108 22.92 -10.40 -19.58
CA CYS A 108 24.28 -10.48 -20.08
C CYS A 108 24.78 -11.92 -19.93
N GLU A 109 25.74 -12.32 -20.75
CA GLU A 109 26.48 -13.55 -20.54
C GLU A 109 27.32 -13.40 -19.28
N VAL A 110 27.12 -14.30 -18.32
CA VAL A 110 28.03 -14.42 -17.17
C VAL A 110 29.27 -15.14 -17.69
N GLY A 111 30.46 -14.56 -17.47
CA GLY A 111 31.73 -15.22 -17.78
C GLY A 111 31.95 -16.47 -16.91
N ILE A 112 33.21 -16.79 -16.57
CA ILE A 112 33.52 -17.98 -15.76
C ILE A 112 32.70 -17.98 -14.46
N ILE A 113 31.75 -18.90 -14.35
CA ILE A 113 30.99 -19.18 -13.13
C ILE A 113 31.90 -20.04 -12.26
N VAL A 114 32.54 -19.44 -11.25
CA VAL A 114 33.11 -20.22 -10.14
C VAL A 114 31.92 -20.69 -9.32
N MET A 115 31.47 -21.92 -9.57
CA MET A 115 30.44 -22.58 -8.77
C MET A 115 30.95 -22.69 -7.33
N LEU A 116 30.55 -21.77 -6.44
CA LEU A 116 30.67 -22.01 -5.01
C LEU A 116 29.70 -23.13 -4.67
N THR A 117 30.22 -24.35 -4.56
CA THR A 117 29.49 -25.49 -4.04
C THR A 117 29.17 -25.23 -2.56
N LEU A 118 27.89 -25.02 -2.25
CA LEU A 118 27.38 -25.14 -0.88
C LEU A 118 26.98 -26.60 -0.66
N THR A 119 27.79 -27.34 0.10
CA THR A 119 27.39 -28.57 0.79
C THR A 119 26.84 -28.24 2.17
#